data_AF-A0A1M5T9Q1-F1
#
_entry.id   AF-A0A1M5T9Q1-F1
#
_cell.length_a   1.000
_cell.length_b   1.000
_cell.length_c   1.000
_cell.angle_alpha   90.00
_cell.angle_beta   90.00
_cell.angle_gamma   90.00
#
_symmetry.space_group_name_H-M   'P 1'
#
loop_
_entity.id
_entity.type
_entity.pdbx_description
1 polymer ?
#
loop_
_entity_poly.entity_id
_entity_poly.type
_entity_poly.pdbx_seq_one_letter_code
_entity_poly.pdbx_strand_id
1 'polypeptide(L)'
;MIIRQLKQEQYECFHNYLKHNAHTEPLDVSYTMRVTVNDRQYAVKFQPERHCKMAVLQAFRIDRSAAGPHLELITQGNLLSAFLEILIDQGAGSHCCREIGDDIRSI
;
A
#
# COMPACT_ATOMS: atom_id res chain seq x y z
N MET A 1 -13.59 -3.04 -3.64
CA MET A 1 -12.34 -3.60 -4.19
C MET A 1 -12.09 -3.10 -5.60
N ILE A 2 -10.85 -2.75 -5.91
CA ILE A 2 -10.38 -2.51 -7.29
C ILE A 2 -9.15 -3.36 -7.56
N ILE A 3 -8.84 -3.63 -8.82
CA ILE A 3 -7.60 -4.28 -9.24
C ILE A 3 -6.95 -3.38 -10.29
N ARG A 4 -5.68 -3.03 -10.09
CA ARG A 4 -4.90 -2.21 -11.02
C ARG A 4 -3.71 -2.99 -11.56
N GLN A 5 -3.49 -2.87 -12.86
CA GLN A 5 -2.27 -3.31 -13.51
C GLN A 5 -1.20 -2.23 -13.30
N LEU A 6 -0.08 -2.60 -12.69
CA LEU A 6 1.07 -1.71 -12.56
C LEU A 6 2.13 -2.09 -13.59
N LYS A 7 3.04 -1.15 -13.89
CA LYS A 7 4.28 -1.48 -14.59
C LYS A 7 5.14 -2.37 -13.69
N GLN A 8 5.98 -3.22 -14.27
CA GLN A 8 6.74 -4.21 -13.50
C GLN A 8 7.63 -3.56 -12.42
N GLU A 9 8.43 -2.56 -12.79
CA GLU A 9 9.29 -1.83 -11.84
C GLU A 9 8.47 -1.19 -10.70
N GLN A 10 7.35 -0.56 -11.04
CA GLN A 10 6.46 0.07 -10.05
C GLN A 10 5.83 -0.97 -9.12
N TYR A 11 5.45 -2.14 -9.66
CA TYR A 11 4.92 -3.25 -8.88
C TYR A 11 5.94 -3.81 -7.90
N GLU A 12 7.15 -4.12 -8.37
CA GLU A 12 8.23 -4.64 -7.54
C GLU A 12 8.60 -3.64 -6.44
N CYS A 13 8.71 -2.37 -6.81
CA CYS A 13 8.95 -1.28 -5.88
C CYS A 13 7.89 -1.21 -4.77
N PHE A 14 6.62 -1.15 -5.18
CA PHE A 14 5.52 -0.97 -4.26
C PHE A 14 5.30 -2.22 -3.40
N HIS A 15 5.48 -3.41 -3.96
CA HIS A 15 5.40 -4.66 -3.21
C HIS A 15 6.51 -4.76 -2.15
N ASN A 16 7.75 -4.38 -2.49
CA ASN A 16 8.83 -4.30 -1.50
C ASN A 16 8.55 -3.24 -0.44
N TYR A 17 8.02 -2.08 -0.83
CA TYR A 17 7.58 -1.06 0.11
C TYR A 17 6.52 -1.59 1.10
N LEU A 18 5.52 -2.33 0.61
CA LEU A 18 4.51 -2.98 1.47
C LEU A 18 5.13 -3.99 2.44
N LYS A 19 6.06 -4.84 1.98
CA LYS A 19 6.73 -5.83 2.85
C LYS A 19 7.44 -5.20 4.06
N HIS A 20 8.00 -4.01 3.89
CA HIS A 20 8.77 -3.34 4.95
C HIS A 20 7.92 -2.43 5.84
N ASN A 21 6.82 -1.87 5.32
CA ASN A 21 6.09 -0.79 6.00
C ASN A 21 4.66 -1.16 6.41
N ALA A 22 4.08 -2.20 5.82
CA ALA A 22 2.72 -2.63 6.10
C ALA A 22 2.66 -3.73 7.17
N HIS A 23 1.49 -3.89 7.77
CA HIS A 23 1.21 -4.97 8.72
C HIS A 23 0.54 -6.13 8.00
N THR A 24 0.93 -7.36 8.33
CA THR A 24 0.28 -8.59 7.85
C THR A 24 -0.34 -9.30 9.05
N GLU A 25 -1.60 -9.71 8.92
CA GLU A 25 -2.26 -10.51 9.95
C GLU A 25 -1.90 -12.00 9.77
N PRO A 26 -1.88 -12.82 10.84
CA PRO A 26 -1.68 -14.25 10.71
C PRO A 26 -2.68 -14.87 9.74
N LEU A 27 -2.17 -15.70 8.81
CA LEU A 27 -2.96 -16.38 7.78
C LEU A 27 -3.66 -15.44 6.78
N ASP A 28 -3.26 -14.17 6.72
CA ASP A 28 -3.71 -13.21 5.72
C ASP A 28 -2.59 -12.94 4.71
N VAL A 29 -2.88 -13.12 3.42
CA VAL A 29 -1.91 -12.87 2.33
C VAL A 29 -1.90 -11.41 1.88
N SER A 30 -2.66 -10.56 2.57
CA SER A 30 -2.77 -9.14 2.28
C SER A 30 -1.98 -8.29 3.29
N TYR A 31 -1.69 -7.07 2.85
CA TYR A 31 -0.95 -6.06 3.60
C TYR A 31 -1.89 -4.94 4.01
N THR A 32 -1.84 -4.54 5.28
CA THR A 32 -2.55 -3.37 5.79
C THR A 32 -1.56 -2.22 6.01
N MET A 33 -1.68 -1.19 5.19
CA MET A 33 -0.82 -0.01 5.24
C MET A 33 -1.54 1.15 5.94
N ARG A 34 -0.86 1.83 6.87
CA ARG A 34 -1.39 3.05 7.48
C ARG A 34 -0.99 4.27 6.63
N VAL A 35 -1.96 5.13 6.34
CA VAL A 35 -1.77 6.34 5.52
C VAL A 35 -2.39 7.52 6.25
N THR A 36 -1.70 8.66 6.27
CA THR A 36 -2.26 9.93 6.75
C THR A 36 -2.50 10.85 5.56
N VAL A 37 -3.73 11.31 5.38
CA VAL A 37 -4.11 12.28 4.33
C VAL A 37 -4.89 13.40 5.00
N ASN A 38 -4.43 14.66 4.87
CA ASN A 38 -5.07 15.83 5.48
C ASN A 38 -5.45 15.61 6.95
N ASP A 39 -4.46 15.18 7.74
CA ASP A 39 -4.57 14.88 9.18
C ASP A 39 -5.53 13.73 9.57
N ARG A 40 -6.10 13.03 8.58
CA ARG A 40 -6.94 11.85 8.80
C ARG A 40 -6.13 10.59 8.59
N GLN A 41 -6.26 9.64 9.52
CA GLN A 41 -5.61 8.34 9.43
C GLN A 41 -6.49 7.34 8.71
N TYR A 42 -5.85 6.55 7.86
CA TYR A 42 -6.47 5.47 7.11
C TYR A 42 -5.67 4.18 7.29
N ALA A 43 -6.35 3.05 7.27
CA ALA A 43 -5.74 1.74 7.09
C ALA A 43 -6.24 1.16 5.77
N VAL A 44 -5.35 0.93 4.81
CA VAL A 44 -5.70 0.47 3.46
C VAL A 44 -5.16 -0.95 3.26
N LYS A 45 -6.02 -1.84 2.78
CA LYS A 45 -5.72 -3.27 2.63
C LYS A 45 -5.41 -3.60 1.17
N PHE A 46 -4.20 -4.09 0.92
CA PHE A 46 -3.64 -4.42 -0.39
C PHE A 46 -3.38 -5.91 -0.52
N GLN A 47 -3.59 -6.46 -1.71
CA GLN A 47 -3.20 -7.83 -2.04
C GLN A 47 -2.42 -7.81 -3.35
N PRO A 48 -1.11 -8.11 -3.31
CA PRO A 48 -0.33 -8.36 -4.50
C PRO A 48 -0.87 -9.58 -5.23
N GLU A 49 -1.04 -9.46 -6.53
CA GLU A 49 -1.62 -10.48 -7.41
C GLU A 49 -0.64 -10.87 -8.52
N ARG A 50 -0.93 -11.98 -9.20
CA ARG A 50 -0.15 -12.41 -10.36
C ARG A 50 -0.16 -11.34 -11.47
N HIS A 51 0.87 -11.35 -12.31
CA HIS A 51 1.01 -10.47 -13.47
C HIS A 51 1.10 -8.98 -13.11
N CYS A 52 1.82 -8.61 -12.05
CA CYS A 52 2.00 -7.22 -11.60
C CYS A 52 0.69 -6.48 -11.31
N LYS A 53 -0.32 -7.21 -10.84
CA LYS A 53 -1.60 -6.63 -10.44
C LYS A 53 -1.58 -6.34 -8.95
N MET A 54 -2.18 -5.22 -8.57
CA MET A 54 -2.38 -4.86 -7.18
C MET A 54 -3.88 -4.73 -6.92
N ALA A 55 -4.41 -5.56 -6.04
CA ALA A 55 -5.77 -5.44 -5.56
C ALA A 55 -5.80 -4.52 -4.34
N VAL A 56 -6.70 -3.53 -4.36
CA VAL A 56 -7.02 -2.71 -3.18
C VAL A 56 -8.37 -3.17 -2.69
N LEU A 57 -8.38 -3.88 -1.56
CA LEU A 57 -9.57 -4.58 -1.09
C LEU A 57 -10.57 -3.60 -0.49
N GLN A 58 -10.10 -2.82 0.48
CA GLN A 58 -10.87 -1.85 1.25
C GLN A 58 -9.93 -0.88 1.99
N ALA A 59 -10.49 0.20 2.52
CA ALA A 59 -9.83 1.08 3.48
C ALA A 59 -10.72 1.35 4.69
N PHE A 60 -10.12 1.71 5.82
CA PHE A 60 -10.82 2.23 6.98
C PHE A 60 -10.34 3.63 7.25
N ARG A 61 -11.24 4.61 7.41
CA ARG A 61 -10.89 5.86 8.09
C ARG A 61 -10.91 5.61 9.59
N ILE A 62 -9.87 6.05 10.29
CA ILE A 62 -9.69 5.85 11.72
C ILE A 62 -9.80 7.22 12.40
N ASP A 63 -10.96 7.48 13.01
CA ASP A 63 -11.20 8.68 13.79
C ASP A 63 -11.05 8.34 15.28
N ARG A 64 -10.03 8.90 15.95
CA ARG A 64 -9.78 8.62 17.37
C ARG A 64 -10.53 9.66 18.22
N SER A 65 -11.49 9.19 19.02
CA SER A 65 -12.24 10.02 19.96
C SER A 65 -12.07 9.54 21.40
N ALA A 66 -12.48 10.34 22.38
CA ALA A 66 -12.49 9.94 23.79
C ALA A 66 -13.38 8.71 24.07
N ALA A 67 -14.35 8.42 23.19
CA ALA A 67 -15.22 7.25 23.28
C ALA A 67 -14.65 6.00 22.61
N GLY A 68 -13.43 6.07 22.05
CA GLY A 68 -12.78 4.99 21.30
C GLY A 68 -12.60 5.31 19.81
N PRO A 69 -11.95 4.41 19.05
CA PRO A 69 -11.77 4.57 17.62
C PRO A 69 -13.09 4.34 16.87
N HIS A 70 -13.52 5.33 16.10
CA HIS A 70 -14.57 5.16 15.10
C HIS A 70 -13.94 4.75 13.77
N LEU A 71 -14.47 3.69 13.17
CA LEU A 71 -13.98 3.12 11.92
C LEU A 71 -15.05 3.29 10.83
N GLU A 72 -14.72 4.03 9.77
CA GLU A 72 -15.56 4.12 8.57
C GLU A 72 -14.98 3.23 7.47
N LEU A 73 -15.74 2.22 7.04
CA LEU A 73 -15.36 1.36 5.93
C LEU A 73 -15.53 2.10 4.59
N ILE A 74 -14.46 2.09 3.79
CA ILE A 74 -14.39 2.67 2.46
C ILE A 74 -14.19 1.54 1.44
N THR A 75 -15.11 1.43 0.50
CA THR A 75 -15.06 0.45 -0.59
C THR A 75 -15.22 1.09 -1.98
N GLN A 76 -15.42 2.41 -2.02
CA GLN A 76 -15.63 3.21 -3.22
C GLN A 76 -14.36 3.20 -4.09
N GLY A 77 -14.50 2.74 -5.34
CA GLY A 77 -13.35 2.46 -6.20
C GLY A 77 -12.49 3.67 -6.58
N ASN A 78 -13.07 4.86 -6.63
CA ASN A 78 -12.33 6.12 -6.85
C ASN A 78 -11.40 6.43 -5.67
N LEU A 79 -11.88 6.31 -4.43
CA LEU A 79 -11.07 6.51 -3.23
C LEU A 79 -9.99 5.43 -3.09
N LEU A 80 -10.34 4.17 -3.34
CA LEU A 80 -9.35 3.08 -3.34
C LEU A 80 -8.27 3.28 -4.40
N SER A 81 -8.63 3.83 -5.57
CA SER A 81 -7.64 4.18 -6.60
C SER A 81 -6.73 5.31 -6.11
N ALA A 82 -7.30 6.36 -5.50
CA ALA A 82 -6.52 7.48 -4.98
C ALA A 82 -5.53 7.05 -3.90
N PHE A 83 -5.92 6.17 -2.97
CA PHE A 83 -5.00 5.63 -1.97
C PHE A 83 -3.83 4.86 -2.58
N LEU A 84 -4.09 4.05 -3.63
CA LEU A 84 -3.03 3.33 -4.31
C LEU A 84 -2.04 4.30 -4.97
N GLU A 85 -2.52 5.30 -5.69
CA GLU A 85 -1.64 6.30 -6.35
C GLU A 85 -0.78 7.06 -5.33
N ILE A 86 -1.37 7.52 -4.22
CA ILE A 86 -0.64 8.21 -3.14
C ILE A 86 0.47 7.31 -2.57
N LEU A 87 0.16 6.04 -2.31
CA LEU A 87 1.11 5.11 -1.71
C LEU A 87 2.19 4.65 -2.68
N ILE A 88 1.87 4.54 -3.96
CA ILE A 88 2.85 4.32 -5.02
C ILE A 88 3.83 5.48 -5.10
N ASP A 89 3.34 6.72 -5.05
CA ASP A 89 4.18 7.93 -5.07
C ASP A 89 5.12 7.98 -3.85
N GLN A 90 4.59 7.68 -2.66
CA GLN A 90 5.37 7.57 -1.42
C GLN A 90 6.42 6.46 -1.47
N GLY A 91 6.09 5.30 -2.06
CA GLY A 91 7.02 4.19 -2.23
C GLY A 91 8.10 4.46 -3.28
N ALA A 92 7.75 5.15 -4.37
CA ALA A 92 8.68 5.54 -5.43
C ALA A 92 9.69 6.59 -4.96
N GLY A 93 9.25 7.54 -4.12
CA GLY A 93 10.14 8.56 -3.53
C GLY A 93 11.12 8.03 -2.48
N SER A 94 10.86 6.84 -1.91
CA SER A 94 11.58 6.38 -0.72
C SER A 94 12.80 5.49 -1.02
N HIS A 95 12.75 4.49 -1.94
CA HIS A 95 13.88 3.55 -2.04
C HIS A 95 14.16 2.87 -3.41
N CYS A 96 13.40 3.12 -4.49
CA CYS A 96 13.64 2.35 -5.73
C CYS A 96 14.84 2.76 -6.59
N CYS A 97 15.36 3.98 -6.45
CA CYS A 97 16.48 4.42 -7.29
C CYS A 97 17.87 4.00 -6.78
N ARG A 98 18.00 3.21 -5.69
CA ARG A 98 19.32 2.90 -5.10
C ARG A 98 19.80 1.45 -5.18
N GLU A 99 18.95 0.44 -5.33
CA GLU A 99 19.39 -0.96 -5.18
C GLU A 99 19.67 -1.72 -6.49
N ILE A 100 19.45 -1.13 -7.66
CA ILE A 100 19.78 -1.81 -8.94
C ILE A 100 21.28 -1.62 -9.32
N GLY A 101 22.05 -0.86 -8.54
CA GLY A 101 23.44 -0.49 -8.86
C GLY A 101 24.56 -1.32 -8.23
N ASP A 102 24.31 -2.04 -7.12
CA ASP A 102 25.39 -2.56 -6.27
C ASP A 102 25.64 -4.08 -6.35
N ASP A 103 24.81 -4.83 -7.08
CA ASP A 103 24.92 -6.31 -7.15
C ASP A 103 25.82 -6.84 -8.29
N ILE A 104 26.59 -5.98 -8.98
CA ILE A 104 27.51 -6.38 -10.08
C ILE A 104 29.00 -6.13 -9.71
N ARG A 105 29.36 -5.98 -8.42
CA ARG A 105 30.76 -5.76 -8.01
C ARG A 105 31.34 -6.75 -7.01
N SER A 106 30.78 -7.96 -6.91
CA SER A 106 31.37 -9.03 -6.09
C SER A 106 31.48 -10.35 -6.87
N ILE A 107 32.32 -10.36 -7.93
CA ILE A 107 33.01 -11.54 -8.46
C ILE A 107 34.44 -11.11 -8.79
#